data_AF-A0A976H9B7-F1
#
_entry.id   AF-A0A976H9B7-F1
#
_cell.length_a   1.000
_cell.length_b   1.000
_cell.length_c   1.000
_cell.angle_alpha   90.00
_cell.angle_beta   90.00
_cell.angle_gamma   90.00
#
_symmetry.space_group_name_H-M   'P 1'
#
loop_
_entity.id
_entity.type
_entity.pdbx_description
1 polymer ?
#
loop_
_entity_poly.entity_id
_entity_poly.type
_entity_poly.pdbx_seq_one_letter_code
_entity_poly.pdbx_strand_id
1 'polypeptide(L)'
;MSELPHIKTKKTLANVAEFEQWLSKKKTDYNYEFINGQAIKKQPMKQNELFIVTFLMDMLMTTELFANKGRLVPEIDVYIDEYRKRIPDLAFFTAQQIKQARSG
;
A
#
# COMPACT_ATOMS: atom_id res chain seq x y z
N MET A 1 4.83 -35.65 -30.76
CA MET A 1 5.13 -35.05 -29.44
C MET A 1 4.99 -33.55 -29.62
N SER A 2 3.91 -32.96 -29.10
CA SER A 2 3.61 -31.54 -29.26
C SER A 2 4.47 -30.71 -28.31
N GLU A 3 5.13 -29.68 -28.84
CA GLU A 3 5.83 -28.67 -28.06
C GLU A 3 4.84 -27.94 -27.13
N LEU A 4 5.22 -27.84 -25.86
CA LEU A 4 4.47 -27.11 -24.83
C LEU A 4 4.49 -25.61 -25.15
N PRO A 5 3.37 -24.88 -25.01
CA PRO A 5 3.32 -23.47 -25.33
C PRO A 5 4.20 -22.66 -24.37
N HIS A 6 5.08 -21.84 -24.95
CA HIS A 6 5.95 -20.91 -24.24
C HIS A 6 5.16 -20.06 -23.24
N ILE A 7 5.52 -20.19 -21.96
CA ILE A 7 5.05 -19.34 -20.87
C ILE A 7 5.49 -17.90 -21.21
N LYS A 8 4.52 -17.05 -21.58
CA LYS A 8 4.75 -15.61 -21.74
C LYS A 8 5.28 -15.07 -20.41
N THR A 9 6.56 -14.72 -20.36
CA THR A 9 7.23 -14.13 -19.20
C THR A 9 6.43 -12.91 -18.72
N LYS A 10 5.78 -13.05 -17.56
CA LYS A 10 5.07 -11.96 -16.89
C LYS A 10 6.11 -10.86 -16.63
N LYS A 11 5.96 -9.70 -17.28
CA LYS A 11 6.91 -8.58 -17.14
C LYS A 11 7.14 -8.30 -15.67
N THR A 12 8.36 -8.53 -15.21
CA THR A 12 8.82 -8.31 -13.83
C THR A 12 9.46 -6.94 -13.79
N LEU A 13 9.01 -6.09 -12.88
CA LEU A 13 9.58 -4.76 -12.68
C LEU A 13 10.75 -4.90 -11.70
N ALA A 14 11.84 -4.16 -11.89
CA ALA A 14 13.03 -4.36 -11.05
C ALA A 14 12.84 -3.84 -9.62
N ASN A 15 12.21 -2.67 -9.48
CA ASN A 15 12.05 -1.96 -8.21
C ASN A 15 10.81 -1.04 -8.21
N VAL A 16 10.55 -0.40 -7.08
CA VAL A 16 9.47 0.57 -6.87
C VAL A 16 9.54 1.71 -7.89
N ALA A 17 10.74 2.20 -8.23
CA ALA A 17 10.87 3.30 -9.19
C ALA A 17 10.37 2.91 -10.59
N GLU A 18 10.76 1.72 -11.09
CA GLU A 18 10.24 1.20 -12.35
C GLU A 18 8.72 0.93 -12.26
N PHE A 19 8.26 0.43 -11.12
CA PHE A 19 6.83 0.23 -10.87
C PHE A 19 6.02 1.52 -10.95
N GLU A 20 6.48 2.63 -10.36
CA GLU A 20 5.79 3.93 -10.44
C GLU A 20 5.77 4.49 -11.88
N GLN A 21 6.86 4.31 -12.62
CA GLN A 21 6.89 4.66 -14.05
C GLN A 21 5.93 3.80 -14.88
N TRP A 22 5.77 2.53 -14.53
CA TRP A 22 4.80 1.66 -15.17
C TRP A 22 3.37 2.07 -14.80
N LEU A 23 3.10 2.40 -13.53
CA LEU A 23 1.79 2.77 -13.03
C LEU A 23 1.29 4.07 -13.67
N SER A 24 2.13 5.10 -13.73
CA SER A 24 1.82 6.38 -14.39
C SER A 24 1.46 6.24 -15.88
N LYS A 25 2.03 5.24 -16.58
CA LYS A 25 1.73 4.95 -18.00
C LYS A 25 0.47 4.11 -18.20
N LYS A 26 0.01 3.38 -17.17
CA LYS A 26 -1.05 2.37 -17.28
C LYS A 26 -2.46 2.96 -17.49
N LYS A 27 -2.67 4.26 -17.26
CA LYS A 27 -3.97 4.96 -17.38
C LYS A 27 -5.11 4.19 -16.69
N THR A 28 -5.04 4.07 -15.37
CA THR A 28 -5.97 3.26 -14.57
C THR A 28 -6.35 3.98 -13.27
N ASP A 29 -7.60 3.85 -12.86
CA ASP A 29 -8.10 4.38 -11.58
C ASP A 29 -7.95 3.36 -10.43
N TYR A 30 -7.25 2.24 -10.69
CA TYR A 30 -7.02 1.22 -9.68
C TYR A 30 -5.71 1.47 -8.94
N ASN A 31 -5.76 1.22 -7.63
CA ASN A 31 -4.57 1.18 -6.79
C ASN A 31 -3.82 -0.15 -6.98
N TYR A 32 -2.49 -0.07 -6.95
CA TYR A 32 -1.61 -1.23 -7.06
C TYR A 32 -0.59 -1.23 -5.93
N GLU A 33 -0.40 -2.40 -5.33
CA GLU A 33 0.74 -2.71 -4.48
C GLU A 33 1.88 -3.27 -5.34
N PHE A 34 3.10 -3.18 -4.83
CA PHE A 34 4.30 -3.71 -5.44
C PHE A 34 5.07 -4.58 -4.46
N ILE A 35 5.33 -5.84 -4.84
CA ILE A 35 6.11 -6.79 -4.03
C ILE A 35 7.03 -7.57 -4.96
N ASN A 36 8.35 -7.40 -4.77
CA ASN A 36 9.40 -8.21 -5.41
C ASN A 36 9.17 -8.39 -6.92
N GLY A 37 8.98 -7.27 -7.61
CA GLY A 37 8.81 -7.23 -9.06
C GLY A 37 7.41 -7.49 -9.59
N GLN A 38 6.42 -7.66 -8.70
CA GLN A 38 5.03 -7.88 -9.08
C GLN A 38 4.15 -6.69 -8.71
N ALA A 39 3.45 -6.14 -9.71
CA ALA A 39 2.34 -5.22 -9.49
C ALA A 39 1.06 -6.01 -9.21
N ILE A 40 0.48 -5.80 -8.02
CA ILE A 40 -0.71 -6.49 -7.52
C ILE A 40 -1.83 -5.47 -7.39
N LYS A 41 -2.95 -5.69 -8.06
CA LYS A 41 -4.11 -4.79 -7.94
C LYS A 41 -4.69 -4.89 -6.53
N LYS A 42 -4.77 -3.77 -5.81
CA LYS A 42 -5.43 -3.69 -4.51
C LYS A 42 -6.94 -3.80 -4.71
N GLN A 43 -7.57 -4.67 -3.92
CA GLN A 43 -9.03 -4.70 -3.84
C GLN A 43 -9.50 -3.54 -2.97
N PRO A 44 -10.62 -2.88 -3.34
CA PRO A 44 -11.20 -1.84 -2.51
C PRO A 44 -11.63 -2.43 -1.16
N MET A 45 -11.56 -1.61 -0.11
CA MET A 45 -12.04 -1.96 1.22
C MET A 45 -13.50 -2.40 1.18
N LYS A 46 -13.81 -3.52 1.85
CA LYS A 46 -15.17 -4.04 1.98
C LYS A 46 -15.91 -3.35 3.14
N GLN A 47 -17.24 -3.38 3.09
CA GLN A 47 -18.08 -2.74 4.12
C GLN A 47 -17.84 -3.30 5.53
N ASN A 48 -17.58 -4.59 5.67
CA ASN A 48 -17.26 -5.20 6.96
C ASN A 48 -15.88 -4.78 7.48
N GLU A 49 -14.92 -4.52 6.58
CA GLU A 49 -13.59 -4.02 6.94
C GLU A 49 -13.68 -2.56 7.43
N LEU A 50 -14.60 -1.76 6.86
CA LEU A 50 -14.86 -0.39 7.34
C LEU A 50 -15.24 -0.36 8.82
N PHE A 51 -16.12 -1.26 9.27
CA PHE A 51 -16.51 -1.36 10.69
C PHE A 51 -15.29 -1.63 11.60
N ILE A 52 -14.41 -2.53 11.16
CA ILE A 52 -13.19 -2.87 11.92
C ILE A 52 -12.25 -1.66 11.97
N VAL A 53 -12.05 -0.99 10.83
CA VAL A 53 -11.20 0.20 10.74
C VAL A 53 -11.70 1.32 11.65
N THR A 54 -13.00 1.64 11.61
CA THR A 54 -13.58 2.69 12.46
C THR A 54 -13.45 2.32 13.94
N PHE A 55 -13.74 1.07 14.30
CA PHE A 55 -13.58 0.60 15.67
C PHE A 55 -12.14 0.76 16.19
N LEU A 56 -11.14 0.39 15.38
CA LEU A 56 -9.74 0.52 15.77
C LEU A 56 -9.31 2.00 15.90
N MET A 57 -9.82 2.87 15.03
CA MET A 57 -9.57 4.30 15.12
C MET A 57 -10.17 4.92 16.38
N ASP A 58 -11.43 4.59 16.71
CA ASP A 58 -12.09 5.07 17.92
C ASP A 58 -11.37 4.57 19.17
N MET A 59 -10.96 3.30 19.19
CA MET A 59 -10.15 2.74 20.27
C MET A 59 -8.83 3.49 20.44
N LEU A 60 -8.11 3.81 19.34
CA LEU A 60 -6.87 4.57 19.40
C LEU A 60 -7.07 5.91 20.10
N MET A 61 -8.18 6.61 19.87
CA MET A 61 -8.44 7.93 20.47
C MET A 61 -8.44 7.94 21.99
N THR A 62 -8.65 6.78 22.62
CA THR A 62 -8.63 6.60 24.08
C THR A 62 -7.23 6.34 24.65
N THR A 63 -6.21 6.20 23.81
CA THR A 63 -4.85 5.76 24.20
C THR A 63 -3.85 6.91 24.32
N GLU A 64 -2.75 6.68 25.05
CA GLU A 64 -1.60 7.59 25.08
C GLU A 64 -0.96 7.78 23.70
N LEU A 65 -1.03 6.78 22.82
CA LEU A 65 -0.51 6.88 21.45
C LEU A 65 -1.21 8.01 20.69
N PHE A 66 -2.52 8.17 20.85
CA PHE A 66 -3.26 9.27 20.24
C PHE A 66 -2.96 10.63 20.89
N ALA A 67 -2.84 10.65 22.22
CA ALA A 67 -2.45 11.84 22.97
C ALA A 67 -1.09 12.37 22.49
N ASN A 68 -0.16 11.45 22.21
CA ASN A 68 1.16 11.71 21.60
C ASN A 68 1.11 11.92 20.08
N LYS A 69 -0.06 12.28 19.54
CA LYS A 69 -0.31 12.60 18.13
C LYS A 69 -0.05 11.46 17.14
N GLY A 70 -0.04 10.21 17.60
CA GLY A 70 -0.10 9.03 16.74
C GLY A 70 -1.45 8.91 16.03
N ARG A 71 -1.46 8.37 14.81
CA ARG A 71 -2.67 8.21 13.98
C ARG A 71 -2.70 6.85 13.31
N LEU A 72 -3.88 6.26 13.23
CA LEU A 72 -4.17 5.22 12.25
C LEU A 72 -4.67 5.91 10.96
N VAL A 73 -4.12 5.54 9.82
CA VAL A 73 -4.43 6.12 8.51
C VAL A 73 -4.77 4.96 7.54
N PRO A 74 -5.94 4.97 6.90
CA PRO A 74 -6.37 3.90 6.02
C PRO A 74 -5.87 4.14 4.58
N GLU A 75 -5.66 3.06 3.84
CA GLU A 75 -5.46 3.06 2.38
C GLU A 75 -4.40 4.06 1.88
N ILE A 76 -3.30 4.21 2.63
CA ILE A 76 -2.19 5.10 2.28
C ILE A 76 -1.06 4.32 1.61
N ASP A 77 -0.40 4.94 0.64
CA ASP A 77 0.83 4.39 0.06
C ASP A 77 1.96 4.34 1.10
N VAL A 78 2.53 3.16 1.29
CA VAL A 78 3.67 2.92 2.19
C VAL A 78 4.83 2.32 1.40
N TYR A 79 5.90 3.11 1.27
CA TYR A 79 7.15 2.69 0.66
C TYR A 79 8.05 2.07 1.73
N ILE A 80 8.15 0.73 1.71
CA ILE A 80 8.88 -0.02 2.74
C ILE A 80 10.38 -0.07 2.41
N ASP A 81 10.69 -0.39 1.16
CA ASP A 81 12.05 -0.43 0.61
C ASP A 81 12.01 -0.33 -0.92
N GLU A 82 13.17 -0.51 -1.57
CA GLU A 82 13.30 -0.48 -3.03
C GLU A 82 12.42 -1.51 -3.75
N TYR A 83 12.00 -2.59 -3.09
CA TYR A 83 11.30 -3.72 -3.71
C TYR A 83 9.84 -3.84 -3.27
N ARG A 84 9.38 -2.97 -2.35
CA ARG A 84 8.07 -3.08 -1.70
C ARG A 84 7.39 -1.73 -1.51
N LYS A 85 6.24 -1.60 -2.17
CA LYS A 85 5.22 -0.57 -1.89
C LYS A 85 3.92 -1.27 -1.52
N ARG A 86 3.33 -0.90 -0.38
CA ARG A 86 2.08 -1.49 0.11
C ARG A 86 1.02 -0.41 0.28
N ILE A 87 -0.24 -0.82 0.23
CA ILE A 87 -1.41 -0.01 0.55
C ILE A 87 -2.17 -0.79 1.64
N PRO A 88 -1.72 -0.71 2.90
CA PRO A 88 -2.39 -1.41 3.99
C PRO A 88 -3.80 -0.85 4.20
N ASP A 89 -4.72 -1.73 4.60
CA ASP A 89 -6.09 -1.32 4.96
C ASP A 89 -6.09 -0.30 6.11
N LEU A 90 -5.11 -0.42 7.02
CA LEU A 90 -4.86 0.51 8.11
C LEU A 90 -3.39 0.48 8.55
N ALA A 91 -2.75 1.65 8.68
CA ALA A 91 -1.37 1.77 9.16
C ALA A 91 -1.26 2.80 10.29
N PHE A 92 -0.44 2.50 11.30
CA PHE A 92 -0.14 3.43 12.39
C PHE A 92 1.09 4.27 12.07
N PHE A 93 0.97 5.58 12.30
CA PHE A 93 2.06 6.54 12.17
C PHE A 93 2.20 7.35 13.45
N THR A 94 3.44 7.54 13.89
CA THR A 94 3.80 8.47 14.96
C THR A 94 3.74 9.92 14.46
N ALA A 95 3.67 10.86 15.39
CA ALA A 95 3.74 12.29 15.09
C ALA A 95 4.98 12.66 14.25
N GLN A 96 6.13 12.04 14.56
CA GLN A 96 7.38 12.28 13.86
C GLN A 96 7.32 11.77 12.42
N GLN A 97 6.80 10.56 12.19
CA GLN A 97 6.63 10.00 10.85
C GLN A 97 5.67 10.85 10.00
N ILE A 98 4.56 11.30 10.57
CA ILE A 98 3.62 12.20 9.86
C ILE A 98 4.30 13.52 9.49
N LYS A 99 5.10 14.09 10.41
CA LYS A 99 5.85 15.32 10.14
C LYS A 99 6.89 15.12 9.04
N GLN A 100 7.58 13.98 9.03
CA GLN A 100 8.57 13.63 8.01
C GLN A 100 7.90 13.46 6.63
N ALA A 101 6.73 12.80 6.57
CA ALA A 101 5.97 12.61 5.33
C ALA A 101 5.44 13.92 4.71
N ARG A 102 5.33 15.01 5.49
CA ARG A 102 5.02 16.34 4.92
C ARG A 102 6.20 16.93 4.14
N SER A 103 7.42 16.56 4.51
CA SER A 103 8.66 17.15 3.99
C SER A 103 9.31 16.31 2.89
N GLY A 104 8.72 15.17 2.53
CA GLY A 104 9.22 14.24 1.52
C GLY A 104 8.09 13.50 0.84
#